data_AF-A0A7V4K2Z8-F1
#
_entry.id   AF-A0A7V4K2Z8-F1
#
_cell.length_a   1.000
_cell.length_b   1.000
_cell.length_c   1.000
_cell.angle_alpha   90.00
_cell.angle_beta   90.00
_cell.angle_gamma   90.00
#
_symmetry.space_group_name_H-M   'P 1'
#
loop_
_entity.id
_entity.type
_entity.pdbx_description
1 polymer ?
#
loop_
_entity_poly.entity_id
_entity_poly.type
_entity_poly.pdbx_seq_one_letter_code
_entity_poly.pdbx_strand_id
1 'polypeptide(L)'
;MPSSHPAAIPEIMYALQALRPRAVLDVGAGFGKYGVLIREYLEVTQNRLTKEEWQLVLHGVEVFPNYKNPIHEYCYDRMFFADINEIAESLPMAYDVILMVDVIERMTKEDGRALLRRLLKKTKKSPCPFHSLFTIPTRAPLRQ
;
A
#
# COMPACT_ATOMS: atom_id res chain seq x y z
N MET A 1 -3.00 14.79 8.09
CA MET A 1 -1.84 14.20 8.81
C MET A 1 -1.29 13.04 7.98
N PRO A 2 0.00 12.71 8.06
CA PRO A 2 0.62 11.59 7.32
C PRO A 2 0.34 10.24 7.98
N SER A 3 -0.90 10.06 8.41
CA SER A 3 -1.39 8.83 8.99
C SER A 3 -2.86 8.72 8.67
N SER A 4 -3.25 7.53 8.21
CA SER A 4 -4.63 7.17 8.02
C SER A 4 -5.37 6.95 9.34
N HIS A 5 -6.69 6.99 9.30
CA HIS A 5 -7.52 6.75 10.49
C HIS A 5 -7.29 5.33 11.05
N PRO A 6 -7.02 5.15 12.36
CA PRO A 6 -6.71 3.84 12.94
C PRO A 6 -7.78 2.77 12.71
N ALA A 7 -9.05 3.17 12.62
CA ALA A 7 -10.15 2.24 12.37
C ALA A 7 -10.07 1.51 11.01
N ALA A 8 -9.30 2.00 10.04
CA ALA A 8 -9.08 1.30 8.78
C ALA A 8 -8.11 0.12 8.92
N ILE A 9 -7.31 0.06 10.00
CA ILE A 9 -6.24 -0.93 10.15
C ILE A 9 -6.78 -2.37 10.14
N PRO A 10 -7.80 -2.74 10.95
CA PRO A 10 -8.28 -4.12 10.98
C PRO A 10 -8.82 -4.58 9.63
N GLU A 11 -9.61 -3.74 8.94
CA GLU A 11 -10.18 -4.07 7.64
C GLU A 11 -9.11 -4.37 6.59
N ILE A 12 -8.06 -3.54 6.53
CA ILE A 12 -6.95 -3.73 5.59
C ILE A 12 -6.16 -4.99 5.94
N MET A 13 -5.84 -5.20 7.22
CA MET A 13 -5.06 -6.38 7.63
C MET A 13 -5.82 -7.68 7.36
N TYR A 14 -7.11 -7.75 7.68
CA TYR A 14 -7.92 -8.92 7.37
C TYR A 14 -8.00 -9.19 5.87
N ALA A 15 -8.16 -8.15 5.05
CA ALA A 15 -8.17 -8.30 3.60
C ALA A 15 -6.83 -8.84 3.07
N LEU A 16 -5.70 -8.30 3.53
CA LEU A 16 -4.37 -8.76 3.14
C LEU A 16 -4.10 -10.20 3.59
N GLN A 17 -4.50 -10.57 4.80
CA GLN A 17 -4.36 -11.94 5.30
C GLN A 17 -5.20 -12.95 4.51
N ALA A 18 -6.42 -12.57 4.11
CA ALA A 18 -7.28 -13.40 3.27
C ALA A 18 -6.70 -13.57 1.86
N LEU A 19 -6.13 -12.50 1.30
CA LEU A 19 -5.54 -12.50 -0.03
C LEU A 19 -4.20 -13.23 -0.13
N ARG A 20 -3.42 -13.27 0.96
CA ARG A 20 -2.05 -13.82 0.99
C ARG A 20 -1.19 -13.34 -0.19
N PRO A 21 -1.03 -12.02 -0.39
CA PRO A 21 -0.26 -11.51 -1.52
C PRO A 21 1.21 -11.91 -1.42
N ARG A 22 1.89 -12.00 -2.57
CA ARG A 22 3.35 -12.18 -2.65
C ARG A 22 4.09 -10.90 -3.00
N ALA A 23 3.39 -9.91 -3.55
CA ALA A 23 3.91 -8.58 -3.85
C ALA A 23 2.87 -7.51 -3.51
N VAL A 24 3.23 -6.55 -2.65
CA VAL A 24 2.40 -5.42 -2.25
C VAL A 24 3.09 -4.10 -2.58
N LEU A 25 2.32 -3.15 -3.11
CA LEU A 25 2.73 -1.76 -3.25
C LEU A 25 1.92 -0.88 -2.29
N ASP A 26 2.58 -0.20 -1.36
CA ASP A 26 1.96 0.78 -0.45
C ASP A 26 2.15 2.20 -1.02
N VAL A 27 1.09 2.77 -1.61
CA VAL A 27 1.11 4.11 -2.18
C VAL A 27 0.66 5.11 -1.12
N GLY A 28 1.46 6.15 -0.90
CA GLY A 28 1.25 7.09 0.20
C GLY A 28 1.64 6.48 1.55
N ALA A 29 2.76 5.76 1.57
CA ALA A 29 3.20 4.99 2.74
C ALA A 29 3.43 5.84 4.00
N GLY A 30 3.53 7.18 3.87
CA GLY A 30 3.63 8.10 4.99
C GLY A 30 4.85 7.78 5.84
N PHE A 31 4.65 7.59 7.14
CA PHE A 31 5.72 7.17 8.06
C PHE A 31 6.02 5.66 8.06
N GLY A 32 5.33 4.85 7.25
CA GLY A 32 5.59 3.42 7.10
C GLY A 32 4.75 2.51 7.99
N LYS A 33 3.65 3.03 8.58
CA LYS A 33 2.73 2.28 9.46
C LYS A 33 2.30 0.94 8.86
N TYR A 34 1.83 0.93 7.61
CA TYR A 34 1.37 -0.29 6.97
C TYR A 34 2.52 -1.24 6.65
N GLY A 35 3.72 -0.73 6.34
CA GLY A 35 4.89 -1.59 6.18
C GLY A 35 5.21 -2.41 7.43
N VAL A 36 5.16 -1.82 8.62
CA VAL A 36 5.34 -2.57 9.88
C VAL A 36 4.25 -3.63 10.06
N LEU A 37 2.99 -3.22 9.92
CA LEU A 37 1.85 -4.10 10.12
C LEU A 37 1.84 -5.26 9.10
N ILE A 38 2.17 -4.99 7.84
CA ILE A 38 2.26 -6.00 6.79
C ILE A 38 3.31 -7.06 7.15
N ARG A 39 4.49 -6.64 7.62
CA ARG A 39 5.53 -7.59 8.06
C ARG A 39 5.06 -8.39 9.27
N GLU A 40 4.46 -7.75 10.27
CA GLU A 40 3.93 -8.44 11.44
C GLU A 40 2.89 -9.50 11.05
N TYR A 41 1.85 -9.11 10.33
CA TYR A 41 0.69 -9.96 10.07
C TYR A 41 0.87 -10.97 8.93
N LEU A 42 1.77 -10.74 7.97
CA LEU A 42 2.00 -11.65 6.83
C LEU A 42 3.33 -12.40 6.87
N GLU A 43 4.30 -11.95 7.67
CA GLU A 43 5.61 -12.62 7.80
C GLU A 43 5.80 -13.21 9.20
N VAL A 44 5.76 -12.36 10.22
CA VAL A 44 6.08 -12.77 11.61
C VAL A 44 5.08 -13.80 12.12
N THR A 45 3.78 -13.65 11.84
CA THR A 45 2.76 -14.68 12.18
C THR A 45 2.98 -16.02 11.48
N GLN A 46 3.76 -16.05 10.39
CA GLN A 46 4.17 -17.27 9.68
C GLN A 46 5.53 -17.79 10.16
N ASN A 47 6.00 -17.33 11.33
CA ASN A 47 7.28 -17.68 11.94
C ASN A 47 8.50 -17.28 11.09
N ARG A 48 8.38 -16.20 10.31
CA ARG A 48 9.49 -15.53 9.58
C ARG A 48 9.87 -14.28 10.34
N LEU A 49 10.77 -14.44 11.31
CA LEU A 49 11.08 -13.46 12.35
C LEU A 49 12.15 -12.46 11.91
N THR A 50 13.03 -12.82 10.97
CA THR A 50 14.06 -11.93 10.45
C THR A 50 13.77 -11.46 9.02
N LYS A 51 14.39 -10.35 8.61
CA LYS A 51 14.20 -9.76 7.28
C LYS A 51 14.60 -10.72 6.16
N GLU A 52 15.61 -11.55 6.41
CA GLU A 52 16.13 -12.54 5.46
C GLU A 52 15.15 -13.69 5.24
N GLU A 53 14.27 -13.96 6.20
CA GLU A 53 13.25 -14.99 6.09
C GLU A 53 12.02 -14.51 5.34
N TRP A 54 11.80 -13.20 5.25
CA TRP A 54 10.59 -12.63 4.66
C TRP A 54 10.43 -12.98 3.18
N GLN A 55 9.21 -13.37 2.80
CA GLN A 55 8.93 -13.84 1.43
C GLN A 55 8.11 -12.85 0.60
N LEU A 56 7.32 -11.99 1.23
CA LEU A 56 6.57 -10.92 0.58
C LEU A 56 7.52 -9.85 0.07
N VAL A 57 7.36 -9.48 -1.20
CA VAL A 57 7.94 -8.25 -1.75
C VAL A 57 7.05 -7.08 -1.36
N LEU A 58 7.60 -6.14 -0.60
CA LEU A 58 6.90 -4.93 -0.16
C LEU A 58 7.63 -3.70 -0.69
N HIS A 59 6.97 -3.00 -1.62
CA HIS A 59 7.42 -1.70 -2.11
C HIS A 59 6.55 -0.58 -1.56
N GLY A 60 7.15 0.60 -1.36
CA GLY A 60 6.45 1.78 -0.89
C GLY A 60 6.67 2.98 -1.80
N VAL A 61 5.69 3.87 -1.90
CA VAL A 61 5.78 5.15 -2.62
C VAL A 61 5.35 6.27 -1.68
N GLU A 62 6.16 7.31 -1.57
CA GLU A 62 5.85 8.51 -0.79
C GLU A 62 6.27 9.75 -1.59
N VAL A 63 5.36 10.71 -1.72
CA VAL A 63 5.61 11.94 -2.49
C VAL A 63 6.39 12.97 -1.69
N PHE A 64 6.37 12.90 -0.35
CA PHE A 64 7.07 13.82 0.55
C PHE A 64 8.41 13.25 1.06
N PRO A 65 9.58 13.65 0.52
CA PRO A 65 10.88 13.09 0.90
C PRO A 65 11.23 13.29 2.38
N ASN A 66 10.69 14.33 3.01
CA ASN A 66 10.91 14.64 4.43
C ASN A 66 10.31 13.60 5.38
N TYR A 67 9.49 12.67 4.90
CA TYR A 67 9.01 11.55 5.71
C TYR A 67 9.98 10.37 5.76
N LYS A 68 11.07 10.41 4.99
CA LYS A 68 12.10 9.38 5.01
C LYS A 68 12.54 9.10 6.44
N ASN A 69 12.47 7.83 6.84
CA ASN A 69 12.84 7.39 8.18
C ASN A 69 13.30 5.92 8.19
N PRO A 70 13.90 5.43 9.30
CA PRO A 70 14.43 4.06 9.36
C PRO A 70 13.42 2.93 9.12
N ILE A 71 12.12 3.16 9.38
CA ILE A 71 11.07 2.17 9.08
C ILE A 71 10.97 1.92 7.58
N HIS A 72 11.14 2.96 6.75
CA HIS A 72 11.14 2.80 5.30
C HIS A 72 12.27 1.89 4.82
N GLU A 73 13.46 2.06 5.39
CA GLU A 73 14.64 1.28 5.02
C GLU A 73 14.58 -0.16 5.56
N TYR A 74 13.97 -0.34 6.74
CA TYR A 74 13.85 -1.66 7.36
C TYR A 74 12.72 -2.49 6.77
N CYS A 75 11.49 -1.97 6.77
CA CYS A 75 10.30 -2.74 6.44
C CYS A 75 10.09 -2.94 4.92
N TYR A 76 10.50 -1.98 4.09
CA TYR A 76 10.27 -2.05 2.65
C TYR A 76 11.51 -2.61 1.95
N ASP A 77 11.29 -3.47 0.95
CA ASP A 77 12.35 -3.94 0.08
C ASP A 77 12.82 -2.83 -0.85
N ARG A 78 11.90 -1.94 -1.24
CA ARG A 78 12.20 -0.73 -1.99
C ARG A 78 11.23 0.39 -1.68
N MET A 79 11.78 1.57 -1.40
CA MET A 79 11.02 2.80 -1.20
C MET A 79 11.28 3.77 -2.36
N PHE A 80 10.22 4.30 -2.96
CA PHE A 80 10.28 5.33 -3.99
C PHE A 80 9.80 6.66 -3.41
N PHE A 81 10.68 7.66 -3.37
CA PHE A 81 10.32 9.02 -2.98
C PHE A 81 10.00 9.84 -4.23
N ALA A 82 8.75 9.74 -4.71
CA ALA A 82 8.30 10.35 -5.95
C ALA A 82 6.77 10.46 -5.99
N ASP A 83 6.24 11.26 -6.91
CA ASP A 83 4.81 11.25 -7.20
C ASP A 83 4.43 9.95 -7.94
N ILE A 84 3.43 9.23 -7.42
CA ILE A 84 2.93 8.00 -8.04
C ILE A 84 2.45 8.24 -9.49
N ASN A 85 1.96 9.43 -9.81
CA ASN A 85 1.54 9.79 -11.16
C ASN A 85 2.70 9.81 -12.15
N GLU A 86 3.92 10.06 -11.69
CA GLU A 86 5.13 10.09 -12.53
C GLU A 86 5.73 8.70 -12.68
N ILE A 87 5.68 7.88 -11.63
CA ILE A 87 6.38 6.58 -11.61
C ILE A 87 5.48 5.37 -11.89
N ALA A 88 4.15 5.54 -11.99
CA ALA A 88 3.21 4.43 -12.15
C ALA A 88 3.59 3.49 -13.31
N GLU A 89 4.10 4.02 -14.43
CA GLU A 89 4.47 3.23 -15.60
C GLU A 89 5.86 2.59 -15.46
N SER A 90 6.76 3.24 -14.71
CA SER A 90 8.14 2.77 -14.47
C SER A 90 8.26 1.83 -13.27
N LEU A 91 7.16 1.54 -12.56
CA LEU A 91 7.14 0.54 -11.49
C LEU A 91 7.73 -0.80 -11.99
N PRO A 92 8.67 -1.40 -11.24
CA PRO A 92 9.56 -2.45 -11.73
C PRO A 92 8.86 -3.79 -11.97
N MET A 93 7.66 -3.96 -11.43
CA MET A 93 6.92 -5.22 -11.48
C MET A 93 5.42 -4.99 -11.34
N ALA A 94 4.66 -6.06 -11.56
CA ALA A 94 3.25 -6.11 -11.21
C ALA A 94 3.06 -6.63 -9.76
N TYR A 95 2.06 -6.10 -9.07
CA TYR A 95 1.77 -6.39 -7.66
C TYR A 95 0.49 -7.23 -7.54
N ASP A 96 0.41 -8.05 -6.49
CA ASP A 96 -0.84 -8.75 -6.16
C ASP A 96 -1.85 -7.79 -5.54
N VAL A 97 -1.38 -6.87 -4.71
CA VAL A 97 -2.19 -5.81 -4.09
C VAL A 97 -1.48 -4.46 -4.22
N ILE A 98 -2.22 -3.44 -4.63
CA ILE A 98 -1.81 -2.05 -4.52
C ILE A 98 -2.70 -1.40 -3.46
N LEU A 99 -2.07 -0.99 -2.36
CA LEU A 99 -2.73 -0.32 -1.25
C LEU A 99 -2.69 1.20 -1.48
N MET A 100 -3.86 1.84 -1.37
CA MET A 100 -4.01 3.29 -1.48
C MET A 100 -4.90 3.78 -0.35
N VAL A 101 -4.30 4.07 0.81
CA VAL A 101 -5.04 4.56 1.98
C VAL A 101 -4.96 6.08 2.02
N ASP A 102 -6.11 6.75 2.00
CA ASP A 102 -6.22 8.22 2.10
C ASP A 102 -5.41 8.99 1.04
N VAL A 103 -5.20 8.38 -0.14
CA VAL A 103 -4.49 8.99 -1.29
C VAL A 103 -5.48 9.64 -2.27
N ILE A 104 -6.51 8.90 -2.69
CA ILE A 104 -7.43 9.34 -3.75
C ILE A 104 -8.28 10.53 -3.33
N GLU A 105 -8.55 10.67 -2.03
CA GLU A 105 -9.32 11.78 -1.46
C GLU A 105 -8.68 13.16 -1.70
N ARG A 106 -7.39 13.20 -2.04
CA ARG A 106 -6.65 14.44 -2.34
C ARG A 106 -6.60 14.77 -3.83
N MET A 107 -7.21 13.94 -4.67
CA MET A 107 -7.18 14.06 -6.12
C MET A 107 -8.56 14.48 -6.66
N THR A 108 -8.58 15.09 -7.85
CA THR A 108 -9.83 15.23 -8.59
C THR A 108 -10.36 13.84 -8.97
N LYS A 109 -11.65 13.73 -9.25
CA LYS A 109 -12.27 12.45 -9.62
C LYS A 109 -11.68 11.91 -10.93
N GLU A 110 -11.36 12.81 -11.85
CA GLU A 110 -10.75 12.55 -13.15
C GLU A 110 -9.33 12.01 -12.98
N ASP A 111 -8.50 12.68 -12.18
CA ASP A 111 -7.11 12.29 -11.92
C ASP A 111 -7.05 10.96 -11.16
N GLY A 112 -7.91 10.80 -10.14
CA GLY A 112 -8.05 9.55 -9.41
C GLY A 112 -8.39 8.38 -10.35
N ARG A 113 -9.38 8.55 -11.22
CA ARG A 113 -9.73 7.53 -12.24
C ARG A 113 -8.58 7.24 -13.21
N ALA A 114 -7.84 8.26 -13.63
CA ALA A 114 -6.68 8.10 -14.51
C ALA A 114 -5.56 7.32 -13.82
N LEU A 115 -5.26 7.64 -12.55
CA LEU A 115 -4.29 6.90 -11.75
C LEU A 115 -4.72 5.45 -11.55
N LEU A 116 -5.98 5.19 -11.17
CA LEU A 116 -6.49 3.83 -11.00
C LEU A 116 -6.33 2.98 -12.26
N ARG A 117 -6.66 3.54 -13.44
CA ARG A 117 -6.48 2.83 -14.71
C ARG A 117 -5.02 2.47 -15.00
N ARG A 118 -4.06 3.31 -14.61
CA ARG A 118 -2.63 3.02 -14.76
C ARG A 118 -2.18 1.94 -13.77
N LEU A 119 -2.60 2.05 -12.51
CA LEU A 119 -2.23 1.08 -11.47
C LEU A 119 -2.88 -0.30 -11.68
N LEU A 120 -4.10 -0.37 -12.20
CA LEU A 120 -4.73 -1.64 -12.59
C LEU A 120 -3.98 -2.38 -13.70
N LYS A 121 -3.20 -1.69 -14.54
CA LYS A 121 -2.29 -2.36 -15.49
C LYS A 121 -1.05 -2.95 -14.81
N LYS A 122 -0.75 -2.50 -13.59
CA LYS A 122 0.34 -2.97 -12.73
C LYS A 122 -0.14 -3.96 -11.67
N THR A 123 -1.40 -4.37 -11.69
CA THR A 123 -1.85 -5.50 -10.87
C THR A 123 -1.69 -6.79 -11.67
N LYS A 124 -1.31 -7.87 -10.98
CA LYS A 124 -1.36 -9.20 -11.58
C LYS A 124 -2.83 -9.55 -11.87
N LYS A 125 -3.10 -10.19 -13.01
CA LYS A 125 -4.45 -10.65 -13.36
C LYS A 125 -4.91 -11.67 -12.32
N SER A 126 -5.73 -11.21 -11.37
CA SER A 126 -6.53 -12.11 -10.55
C SER A 126 -7.81 -12.44 -11.32
N PRO A 127 -8.35 -13.67 -11.25
CA PRO A 127 -9.65 -14.00 -11.83
C PRO A 127 -10.81 -13.18 -11.21
N CYS A 128 -10.55 -12.40 -10.15
CA CYS A 128 -11.52 -11.55 -9.49
C CYS A 128 -11.07 -10.05 -9.51
N PRO A 129 -11.62 -9.20 -10.39
CA PRO A 129 -11.15 -7.83 -10.61
C PRO A 129 -11.44 -6.84 -9.45
N PHE A 130 -12.19 -7.25 -8.43
CA PHE A 130 -12.52 -6.41 -7.26
C PHE A 130 -11.50 -6.48 -6.12
N HIS A 131 -10.49 -7.36 -6.19
CA HIS A 131 -9.61 -7.65 -5.05
C HIS A 131 -8.22 -6.98 -5.10
N SER A 132 -7.80 -6.44 -6.24
CA SER A 132 -6.40 -6.02 -6.45
C SER A 132 -6.10 -4.55 -6.09
N LEU A 133 -7.12 -3.80 -5.67
CA LEU A 133 -7.00 -2.37 -5.34
C LEU A 133 -7.90 -2.04 -4.14
N PHE A 134 -7.30 -1.82 -2.98
CA PHE A 134 -8.02 -1.38 -1.79
C PHE A 134 -7.94 0.14 -1.68
N THR A 135 -9.08 0.78 -1.91
CA THR A 135 -9.30 2.19 -1.62
C THR A 135 -10.25 2.25 -0.42
N ILE A 136 -9.72 2.44 0.79
CA ILE A 136 -10.57 2.69 1.96
C ILE A 136 -10.56 4.20 2.19
N PRO A 137 -11.64 4.93 1.86
CA PRO A 137 -11.76 6.32 2.26
C PRO A 137 -11.98 6.39 3.77
N THR A 138 -11.36 7.36 4.43
CA THR A 138 -11.73 7.71 5.80
C THR A 138 -13.21 8.05 5.88
N ARG A 139 -14.00 7.20 6.54
CA ARG A 139 -15.34 7.62 7.00
C ARG A 139 -15.13 8.67 8.08
N ALA A 140 -15.28 9.94 7.72
CA ALA A 140 -15.56 10.98 8.70
C ALA A 140 -16.79 10.54 9.52
N PRO A 141 -16.79 10.68 10.85
CA PRO A 141 -17.99 10.40 11.63
C PRO A 141 -19.10 11.31 11.10
N LEU A 142 -20.25 10.71 10.79
CA LEU A 142 -21.49 11.43 10.53
C LEU A 142 -21.69 12.38 11.72
N ARG A 143 -21.49 13.68 11.50
CA ARG A 143 -22.00 14.70 12.41
C ARG A 143 -23.51 14.54 12.40
N GLN A 144 -24.06 14.04 13.51
CA GLN A 144 -25.45 14.26 13.87
C GLN A 144 -25.65 15.74 14.18
#